data_AF-A0A939T731-F1
#
_entry.id   AF-A0A939T731-F1
#
_cell.length_a   1.000
_cell.length_b   1.000
_cell.length_c   1.000
_cell.angle_alpha   90.00
_cell.angle_beta   90.00
_cell.angle_gamma   90.00
#
_symmetry.space_group_name_H-M   'P 1'
#
loop_
_entity.id
_entity.type
_entity.pdbx_description
1 polymer ?
#
loop_
_entity_poly.entity_id
_entity_poly.type
_entity_poly.pdbx_seq_one_letter_code
_entity_poly.pdbx_strand_id
1 'polypeptide(L)'
;MRMGFSGYLIVGRDDRPLPELHSLKQHRQCVTGNRPRADNWQVCSLGPDAGLGDSISLLIEVAAETFEPVLLASFTVGEDGAAVEGFSGPYGYWWTRLTRASCAGDVAGRAVQWATAAGREVEAGPIADLLAARSAPHLEAVFEELLERLGLAGTGDTSPGEIG
;
A
#
# COMPACT_ATOMS: atom_id res chain seq x y z
N MET A 1 24.65 6.83 8.96
CA MET A 1 23.71 6.47 7.88
C MET A 1 22.66 5.56 8.46
N ARG A 2 21.42 6.03 8.61
CA ARG A 2 20.30 5.14 8.95
C ARG A 2 19.93 4.47 7.64
N MET A 3 20.18 3.16 7.52
CA MET A 3 19.80 2.40 6.32
C MET A 3 18.28 2.53 6.16
N GLY A 4 17.80 2.89 4.97
CA GLY A 4 16.37 2.95 4.67
C GLY A 4 15.75 1.56 4.80
N PHE A 5 14.43 1.49 5.02
CA PHE A 5 13.70 0.23 5.06
C PHE A 5 13.94 -0.58 3.79
N SER A 6 14.15 -1.89 3.96
CA SER A 6 14.14 -2.86 2.87
C SER A 6 13.23 -4.02 3.28
N GLY A 7 12.41 -4.47 2.34
CA GLY A 7 11.34 -5.44 2.60
C GLY A 7 10.07 -5.07 1.87
N TYR A 8 8.95 -5.54 2.42
CA TYR A 8 7.64 -5.43 1.80
C TYR A 8 6.63 -4.80 2.75
N LEU A 9 5.73 -3.99 2.21
CA LEU A 9 4.55 -3.48 2.90
C LEU A 9 3.30 -3.96 2.17
N ILE A 10 2.46 -4.75 2.84
CA ILE A 10 1.16 -5.19 2.33
C ILE A 10 0.09 -4.36 3.00
N VAL A 11 -0.78 -3.76 2.20
CA VAL A 11 -1.90 -2.93 2.67
C VAL A 11 -3.20 -3.63 2.29
N GLY A 12 -4.05 -3.86 3.28
CA GLY A 12 -5.35 -4.49 3.10
C GLY A 12 -6.28 -4.17 4.25
N ARG A 13 -7.55 -4.55 4.10
CA ARG A 13 -8.60 -4.34 5.08
C ARG A 13 -9.19 -5.68 5.49
N ASP A 14 -9.23 -5.93 6.79
CA ASP A 14 -9.90 -7.08 7.39
C ASP A 14 -10.09 -6.79 8.89
N ASP A 15 -11.08 -7.39 9.53
CA ASP A 15 -11.25 -7.30 10.98
C ASP A 15 -10.16 -8.07 11.73
N ARG A 16 -9.57 -9.09 11.10
CA ARG A 16 -8.42 -9.86 11.60
C ARG A 16 -7.12 -9.12 11.29
N PRO A 17 -6.06 -9.30 12.10
CA PRO A 17 -4.75 -8.79 11.73
C PRO A 17 -4.27 -9.44 10.41
N LEU A 18 -3.75 -8.64 9.47
CA LEU A 18 -3.29 -9.16 8.16
C LEU A 18 -2.38 -10.39 8.25
N PRO A 19 -1.39 -10.48 9.19
CA PRO A 19 -0.58 -11.69 9.35
C PRO A 19 -1.34 -12.99 9.67
N GLU A 20 -2.63 -12.91 10.01
CA GLU A 20 -3.47 -14.06 10.34
C GLU A 20 -4.31 -14.57 9.17
N LEU A 21 -4.35 -13.81 8.07
CA LEU A 21 -4.99 -14.23 6.82
C LEU A 21 -4.36 -15.53 6.31
N HIS A 22 -5.17 -16.41 5.76
CA HIS A 22 -4.70 -17.69 5.22
C HIS A 22 -3.59 -17.47 4.18
N SER A 23 -3.75 -16.52 3.26
CA SER A 23 -2.77 -16.19 2.23
C SER A 23 -1.43 -15.69 2.78
N LEU A 24 -1.42 -15.09 3.98
CA LEU A 24 -0.22 -14.51 4.59
C LEU A 24 0.43 -15.39 5.66
N LYS A 25 -0.21 -16.48 6.10
CA LYS A 25 0.32 -17.38 7.14
C LYS A 25 1.69 -17.95 6.81
N GLN A 26 1.97 -18.20 5.54
CA GLN A 26 3.28 -18.73 5.11
C GLN A 26 4.43 -17.74 5.35
N HIS A 27 4.15 -16.43 5.36
CA HIS A 27 5.16 -15.37 5.58
C HIS A 27 5.22 -14.88 7.02
N ARG A 28 4.45 -15.48 7.95
CA ARG A 28 4.27 -14.99 9.33
C ARG A 28 5.58 -14.86 10.11
N GLN A 29 6.56 -15.72 9.82
CA GLN A 29 7.89 -15.69 10.44
C GLN A 29 8.74 -14.49 9.98
N CYS A 30 8.39 -13.89 8.84
CA CYS A 30 9.08 -12.74 8.26
C CYS A 30 8.39 -11.42 8.59
N VAL A 31 7.26 -11.44 9.31
CA VAL A 31 6.52 -10.24 9.71
C VAL A 31 7.33 -9.47 10.76
N THR A 32 7.59 -8.20 10.47
CA THR A 32 8.31 -7.27 11.35
C THR A 32 7.40 -6.25 12.01
N GLY A 33 6.14 -6.13 11.55
CA GLY A 33 5.13 -5.30 12.18
C GLY A 33 3.78 -5.38 11.46
N ASN A 34 2.73 -4.92 12.14
CA ASN A 34 1.40 -4.74 11.55
C ASN A 34 0.78 -3.48 12.16
N ARG A 35 0.62 -2.42 11.37
CA ARG A 35 0.15 -1.12 11.84
C ARG A 35 -1.30 -0.89 11.41
N PRO A 36 -2.21 -0.54 12.32
CA PRO A 36 -3.59 -0.20 11.95
C PRO A 36 -3.67 1.17 11.27
N ARG A 37 -4.68 1.32 10.43
CA ARG A 37 -5.15 2.52 9.73
C ARG A 37 -6.65 2.68 10.00
N ALA A 38 -7.23 3.81 9.59
CA ALA A 38 -8.67 4.03 9.71
C ALA A 38 -9.49 2.91 9.02
N ASP A 39 -10.71 2.67 9.51
CA ASP A 39 -11.68 1.74 8.90
C ASP A 39 -11.20 0.28 8.73
N ASN A 40 -10.41 -0.21 9.70
CA ASN A 40 -9.80 -1.56 9.73
C ASN A 40 -8.81 -1.84 8.58
N TRP A 41 -8.34 -0.79 7.90
CA TRP A 41 -7.17 -0.90 7.04
C TRP A 41 -5.93 -1.14 7.87
N GLN A 42 -4.94 -1.82 7.29
CA GLN A 42 -3.73 -2.22 7.99
C GLN A 42 -2.53 -2.19 7.03
N VAL A 43 -1.34 -1.95 7.58
CA VAL A 43 -0.05 -2.04 6.88
C VAL A 43 0.78 -3.13 7.56
N CYS A 44 0.84 -4.30 6.93
CA CYS A 44 1.69 -5.41 7.34
C CYS A 44 3.09 -5.24 6.75
N SER A 45 4.11 -5.25 7.60
CA SER A 45 5.52 -5.10 7.20
C SER A 45 6.21 -6.46 7.26
N LEU A 46 6.92 -6.81 6.19
CA LEU A 46 7.73 -8.02 6.11
C LEU A 46 9.19 -7.68 5.81
N GLY A 47 10.12 -8.45 6.39
CA GLY A 47 11.55 -8.31 6.12
C GLY A 47 11.93 -8.66 4.67
N PRO A 48 13.14 -8.32 4.23
CA PRO A 48 13.60 -8.56 2.86
C PRO A 48 13.66 -10.05 2.49
N ASP A 49 13.89 -10.92 3.48
CA ASP A 49 13.97 -12.38 3.30
C ASP A 49 12.60 -13.06 3.16
N ALA A 50 11.48 -12.30 3.19
CA ALA A 50 10.14 -12.86 3.15
C ALA A 50 9.80 -13.61 1.85
N GLY A 51 10.51 -13.28 0.75
CA GLY A 51 10.42 -13.99 -0.53
C GLY A 51 8.98 -14.23 -0.99
N LEU A 52 8.23 -13.17 -1.30
CA LEU A 52 6.79 -13.23 -1.60
C LEU A 52 6.40 -14.09 -2.82
N GLY A 53 7.38 -14.53 -3.63
CA GLY A 53 7.11 -15.32 -4.83
C GLY A 53 6.42 -14.48 -5.90
N ASP A 54 5.34 -15.01 -6.47
CA ASP A 54 4.49 -14.29 -7.43
C ASP A 54 3.59 -13.28 -6.69
N SER A 55 3.97 -11.99 -6.77
CA SER A 55 3.24 -10.90 -6.12
C SER A 55 1.81 -10.75 -6.64
N ILE A 56 1.56 -11.06 -7.92
CA ILE A 56 0.24 -10.92 -8.53
C ILE A 56 -0.71 -11.98 -7.96
N SER A 57 -0.25 -13.23 -7.89
CA SER A 57 -1.03 -14.30 -7.24
C SER A 57 -1.34 -13.97 -5.78
N LEU A 58 -0.35 -13.47 -5.03
CA LEU A 58 -0.56 -13.06 -3.64
C LEU A 58 -1.62 -11.97 -3.51
N LEU A 59 -1.55 -10.90 -4.32
CA LEU A 59 -2.52 -9.81 -4.30
C LEU A 59 -3.94 -10.29 -4.61
N ILE A 60 -4.10 -11.19 -5.58
CA ILE A 60 -5.38 -11.80 -5.94
C ILE A 60 -5.93 -12.63 -4.77
N GLU A 61 -5.09 -13.46 -4.14
CA GLU A 61 -5.49 -14.31 -3.02
C GLU A 61 -5.93 -13.48 -1.80
N VAL A 62 -5.16 -12.45 -1.44
CA VAL A 62 -5.52 -11.56 -0.31
C VAL A 62 -6.81 -10.80 -0.62
N ALA A 63 -6.99 -10.29 -1.84
CA ALA A 63 -8.21 -9.60 -2.22
C ALA A 63 -9.42 -10.55 -2.26
N ALA A 64 -9.23 -11.82 -2.63
CA ALA A 64 -10.27 -12.83 -2.60
C ALA A 64 -10.65 -13.24 -1.17
N GLU A 65 -9.68 -13.29 -0.24
CA GLU A 65 -9.93 -13.61 1.17
C GLU A 65 -10.63 -12.46 1.91
N THR A 66 -10.26 -11.21 1.61
CA THR A 66 -10.76 -10.01 2.31
C THR A 66 -11.97 -9.36 1.64
N PHE A 67 -12.23 -9.68 0.36
CA PHE A 67 -13.18 -8.98 -0.50
C PHE A 67 -12.89 -7.49 -0.69
N GLU A 68 -11.67 -7.06 -0.37
CA GLU A 68 -11.24 -5.66 -0.39
C GLU A 68 -10.01 -5.50 -1.31
N PRO A 69 -9.77 -4.30 -1.86
CA PRO A 69 -8.55 -4.03 -2.63
C PRO A 69 -7.29 -4.15 -1.79
N VAL A 70 -6.18 -4.51 -2.43
CA VAL A 70 -4.88 -4.73 -1.77
C VAL A 70 -3.79 -3.95 -2.47
N LEU A 71 -2.82 -3.44 -1.71
CA LEU A 71 -1.57 -2.88 -2.23
C LEU A 71 -0.37 -3.68 -1.70
N LEU A 72 0.68 -3.71 -2.49
CA LEU A 72 2.00 -4.18 -2.11
C LEU A 72 3.03 -3.11 -2.48
N ALA A 73 3.91 -2.74 -1.55
CA ALA A 73 5.10 -1.97 -1.84
C ALA A 73 6.36 -2.78 -1.54
N SER A 74 7.33 -2.76 -2.45
CA SER A 74 8.62 -3.44 -2.29
C SER A 74 9.78 -2.45 -2.32
N PHE A 75 10.67 -2.57 -1.33
CA PHE A 75 11.81 -1.69 -1.10
C PHE A 75 13.10 -2.50 -1.18
N THR A 76 13.87 -2.28 -2.24
CA THR A 76 15.11 -3.02 -2.52
C THR A 76 16.33 -2.17 -2.20
N VAL A 77 17.30 -2.73 -1.48
CA VAL A 77 18.57 -2.05 -1.22
C VAL A 77 19.28 -1.74 -2.53
N GLY A 78 19.69 -0.48 -2.70
CA GLY A 78 20.48 -0.02 -3.86
C GLY A 78 19.65 0.34 -5.09
N GLU A 79 18.32 0.20 -5.05
CA GLU A 79 17.43 0.74 -6.09
C GLU A 79 16.98 2.17 -5.78
N ASP A 80 16.91 3.00 -6.82
CA ASP A 80 16.46 4.40 -6.77
C ASP A 80 14.92 4.46 -6.94
N GLY A 81 14.20 3.80 -6.03
CA GLY A 81 12.73 3.73 -6.03
C GLY A 81 12.17 2.51 -5.31
N ALA A 82 10.86 2.51 -5.08
CA ALA A 82 10.10 1.37 -4.58
C ALA A 82 9.03 1.00 -5.62
N ALA A 83 8.79 -0.28 -5.87
CA ALA A 83 7.65 -0.68 -6.69
C ALA A 83 6.39 -0.69 -5.82
N VAL A 84 5.29 -0.19 -6.36
CA VAL A 84 3.96 -0.27 -5.76
C VAL A 84 3.07 -0.98 -6.74
N GLU A 85 2.40 -2.02 -6.27
CA GLU A 85 1.48 -2.86 -7.00
C GLU A 85 0.12 -2.77 -6.32
N GLY A 86 -0.95 -2.78 -7.10
CA GLY A 86 -2.31 -2.75 -6.59
C GLY A 86 -3.22 -3.70 -7.34
N PHE A 87 -4.14 -4.31 -6.60
CA PHE A 87 -5.18 -5.15 -7.17
C PHE A 87 -6.53 -4.80 -6.56
N SER A 88 -7.55 -4.76 -7.42
CA SER A 88 -8.95 -4.70 -7.01
C SER A 88 -9.77 -5.58 -7.95
N GLY A 89 -10.83 -6.22 -7.44
CA GLY A 89 -11.69 -7.09 -8.25
C GLY A 89 -12.23 -6.40 -9.52
N PRO A 90 -12.84 -5.20 -9.42
CA PRO A 90 -13.44 -4.53 -10.58
C PRO A 90 -12.45 -3.98 -11.61
N TYR A 91 -11.25 -3.57 -11.19
CA TYR A 91 -10.30 -2.83 -12.06
C TYR A 91 -9.00 -3.57 -12.36
N GLY A 92 -8.77 -4.71 -11.69
CA GLY A 92 -7.62 -5.58 -11.92
C GLY A 92 -6.32 -5.06 -11.33
N TYR A 93 -5.22 -5.61 -11.85
CA TYR A 93 -3.85 -5.32 -11.42
C TYR A 93 -3.30 -4.05 -12.08
N TRP A 94 -2.52 -3.29 -11.33
CA TRP A 94 -1.67 -2.21 -11.82
C TRP A 94 -0.38 -2.13 -11.01
N TRP A 95 0.62 -1.46 -11.55
CA TRP A 95 1.86 -1.19 -10.82
C TRP A 95 2.47 0.14 -11.25
N THR A 96 3.35 0.65 -10.39
CA THR A 96 4.19 1.81 -10.67
C THR A 96 5.47 1.75 -9.85
N ARG A 97 6.43 2.60 -10.19
CA ARG A 97 7.58 2.89 -9.34
C ARG A 97 7.37 4.24 -8.67
N LEU A 98 7.59 4.30 -7.36
CA LEU A 98 7.68 5.56 -6.64
C LEU A 98 8.94 6.29 -7.11
N THR A 99 8.74 7.53 -7.56
CA THR A 99 9.69 8.41 -8.28
C THR A 99 9.88 8.07 -9.77
N ARG A 100 9.98 9.14 -10.58
CA ARG A 100 10.29 9.08 -12.03
C ARG A 100 9.27 8.32 -12.88
N ALA A 101 7.99 8.24 -12.47
CA ALA A 101 6.96 7.64 -13.30
C ALA A 101 6.72 8.47 -14.58
N SER A 102 7.18 7.98 -15.73
CA SER A 102 6.96 8.64 -17.03
C SER A 102 5.49 8.73 -17.44
N CYS A 103 4.64 7.88 -16.85
CA CYS A 103 3.20 7.79 -17.08
C CYS A 103 2.40 8.08 -15.80
N ALA A 104 2.82 9.09 -15.02
CA ALA A 104 2.22 9.40 -13.71
C ALA A 104 0.69 9.60 -13.78
N GLY A 105 0.17 10.18 -14.87
CA GLY A 105 -1.28 10.38 -15.07
C GLY A 105 -2.07 9.07 -15.23
N ASP A 106 -1.60 8.15 -16.09
CA ASP A 106 -2.27 6.87 -16.31
C ASP A 106 -2.28 6.02 -15.03
N VAL A 107 -1.15 6.02 -14.32
CA VAL A 107 -1.01 5.32 -13.03
C VAL A 107 -1.91 5.96 -11.98
N ALA A 108 -1.98 7.28 -11.90
CA ALA A 108 -2.87 7.97 -10.97
C ALA A 108 -4.34 7.59 -11.24
N GLY A 109 -4.75 7.46 -12.50
CA GLY A 109 -6.08 6.95 -12.84
C GLY A 109 -6.34 5.52 -12.33
N ARG A 110 -5.34 4.63 -12.39
CA ARG A 110 -5.43 3.27 -11.81
C ARG A 110 -5.47 3.29 -10.28
N ALA A 111 -4.70 4.17 -9.66
CA ALA A 111 -4.72 4.38 -8.22
C ALA A 111 -6.08 4.93 -7.73
N VAL A 112 -6.70 5.85 -8.47
CA VAL A 112 -8.07 6.32 -8.22
C VAL A 112 -9.08 5.19 -8.37
N GLN A 113 -8.99 4.37 -9.43
CA GLN A 113 -9.86 3.19 -9.59
C GLN A 113 -9.73 2.22 -8.41
N TRP A 114 -8.50 1.99 -7.93
CA TRP A 114 -8.24 1.20 -6.72
C TRP A 114 -8.91 1.83 -5.49
N ALA A 115 -8.78 3.15 -5.29
CA ALA A 115 -9.41 3.87 -4.19
C ALA A 115 -10.94 3.81 -4.25
N THR A 116 -11.53 3.97 -5.44
CA THR A 116 -12.97 3.79 -5.66
C THR A 116 -13.44 2.39 -5.27
N ALA A 117 -12.69 1.36 -5.65
CA ALA A 117 -13.00 -0.01 -5.24
C ALA A 117 -12.87 -0.21 -3.72
N ALA A 118 -12.05 0.59 -3.05
CA ALA A 118 -11.89 0.62 -1.59
C ALA A 118 -12.96 1.51 -0.90
N GLY A 119 -13.95 2.00 -1.65
CA GLY A 119 -15.00 2.89 -1.14
C GLY A 119 -14.53 4.31 -0.83
N ARG A 120 -13.44 4.76 -1.45
CA ARG A 120 -12.83 6.07 -1.23
C ARG A 120 -12.92 6.93 -2.49
N GLU A 121 -13.18 8.22 -2.29
CA GLU A 121 -13.20 9.23 -3.36
C GLU A 121 -11.95 10.11 -3.23
N VAL A 122 -11.09 10.10 -4.25
CA VAL A 122 -9.81 10.80 -4.23
C VAL A 122 -9.50 11.41 -5.59
N GLU A 123 -8.67 12.47 -5.59
CA GLU A 123 -8.31 13.22 -6.78
C GLU A 123 -7.06 12.65 -7.46
N ALA A 124 -7.11 12.48 -8.79
CA ALA A 124 -5.98 11.97 -9.56
C ALA A 124 -4.77 12.93 -9.57
N GLY A 125 -5.02 14.25 -9.58
CA GLY A 125 -3.99 15.29 -9.70
C GLY A 125 -2.92 15.19 -8.61
N PRO A 126 -3.29 15.22 -7.32
CA PRO A 126 -2.36 15.02 -6.22
C PRO A 126 -1.61 13.69 -6.32
N ILE A 127 -2.25 12.59 -6.69
CA ILE A 127 -1.56 11.30 -6.83
C ILE A 127 -0.51 11.38 -7.95
N ALA A 128 -0.86 11.95 -9.11
CA ALA A 128 0.07 12.11 -10.23
C ALA A 128 1.28 12.99 -9.86
N ASP A 129 1.06 14.08 -9.13
CA ASP A 129 2.14 14.97 -8.66
C ASP A 129 3.10 14.23 -7.73
N LEU A 130 2.59 13.36 -6.85
CA LEU A 130 3.43 12.52 -5.98
C LEU A 130 4.33 11.59 -6.80
N LEU A 131 3.73 10.89 -7.77
CA LEU A 131 4.41 9.90 -8.59
C LEU A 131 5.43 10.54 -9.55
N ALA A 132 5.18 11.78 -9.98
CA ALA A 132 6.08 12.55 -10.83
C ALA A 132 7.24 13.20 -10.07
N ALA A 133 7.18 13.28 -8.74
CA ALA A 133 8.22 13.89 -7.93
C ALA A 133 9.58 13.20 -8.16
N ARG A 134 10.61 14.03 -8.43
CA ARG A 134 11.94 13.56 -8.86
C ARG A 134 12.88 13.14 -7.73
N SER A 135 12.59 13.54 -6.51
CA SER A 135 13.46 13.26 -5.36
C SER A 135 12.61 13.14 -4.12
N ALA A 136 12.79 12.02 -3.43
CA ALA A 136 12.32 11.87 -2.07
C ALA A 136 13.47 11.35 -1.22
N PRO A 137 13.82 12.03 -0.12
CA PRO A 137 14.92 11.59 0.75
C PRO A 137 14.60 10.25 1.44
N HIS A 138 13.33 9.86 1.53
CA HIS A 138 12.86 8.61 2.15
C HIS A 138 11.67 8.03 1.39
N LEU A 139 11.84 6.86 0.77
CA LEU A 139 10.77 6.21 0.00
C LEU A 139 9.60 5.76 0.88
N GLU A 140 9.85 5.41 2.15
CA GLU A 140 8.77 5.07 3.08
C GLU A 140 7.84 6.28 3.28
N ALA A 141 8.39 7.49 3.40
CA ALA A 141 7.59 8.70 3.54
C ALA A 141 6.74 8.99 2.30
N VAL A 142 7.26 8.69 1.09
CA VAL A 142 6.47 8.80 -0.15
C VAL A 142 5.35 7.78 -0.17
N PHE A 143 5.62 6.55 0.25
CA PHE A 143 4.58 5.53 0.33
C PHE A 143 3.50 5.90 1.35
N GLU A 144 3.89 6.42 2.52
CA GLU A 144 2.95 6.93 3.53
C GLU A 144 2.09 8.08 2.96
N GLU A 145 2.70 9.05 2.27
CA GLU A 145 1.97 10.12 1.58
C GLU A 145 1.04 9.59 0.48
N LEU A 146 1.43 8.51 -0.23
CA LEU A 146 0.56 7.85 -1.19
C LEU A 146 -0.67 7.26 -0.49
N LEU A 147 -0.49 6.60 0.65
CA LEU A 147 -1.61 6.05 1.43
C LEU A 147 -2.56 7.16 1.88
N GLU A 148 -2.04 8.29 2.35
CA GLU A 148 -2.86 9.47 2.70
C GLU A 148 -3.65 10.00 1.48
N ARG A 149 -3.02 10.10 0.30
CA ARG A 149 -3.70 10.53 -0.94
C ARG A 149 -4.70 9.50 -1.48
N LEU A 150 -4.58 8.23 -1.07
CA LEU A 150 -5.57 7.18 -1.31
C LEU A 150 -6.68 7.17 -0.25
N GLY A 151 -6.67 8.11 0.70
CA GLY A 151 -7.64 8.23 1.78
C GLY A 151 -7.43 7.23 2.92
N LEU A 152 -6.28 6.55 2.96
CA LEU A 152 -5.90 5.61 4.03
C LEU A 152 -5.12 6.33 5.12
N ALA A 153 -5.79 7.28 5.77
CA ALA A 153 -5.20 8.04 6.85
C ALA A 153 -4.67 7.10 7.96
N GLY A 154 -3.60 7.55 8.61
CA GLY A 154 -3.18 6.98 9.90
C GLY A 154 -4.37 6.86 10.86
N THR A 155 -4.25 6.01 11.89
CA THR A 155 -5.15 6.07 13.05
C THR A 155 -4.87 7.36 13.82
N GLY A 156 -5.23 8.52 13.25
CA GLY A 156 -5.33 9.76 13.97
C GLY A 156 -6.41 9.62 15.02
N ASP A 157 -6.16 10.17 16.20
CA ASP A 157 -7.14 10.26 17.29
C ASP A 157 -8.43 10.90 16.76
N THR A 158 -9.42 10.07 16.43
CA THR A 158 -10.79 10.54 16.31
C THR A 158 -11.23 10.87 17.72
N SER A 159 -10.85 12.05 18.22
CA SER A 159 -11.39 12.59 19.45
C SER A 159 -12.93 12.52 19.33
N PRO A 160 -13.61 11.72 20.17
CA PRO A 160 -15.06 11.69 20.16
C PRO A 160 -15.55 12.92 20.91
N GLY A 161 -15.99 13.94 20.18
CA GLY A 161 -16.74 15.03 20.80
C GLY A 161 -16.79 16.28 19.95
N GLU A 162 -17.88 16.41 19.20
CA GLU A 162 -18.72 17.60 19.19
C GLU A 162 -20.11 17.16 18.67
N ILE A 163 -20.88 16.53 19.56
CA ILE A 163 -22.35 16.63 19.49
C ILE A 163 -22.73 17.86 20.31
N GLY A 164 -23.04 18.95 19.60
CA GLY A 164 -23.74 20.12 20.13
C GLY A 164 -25.19 20.09 19.70
#